data_AF-A0A396PZW4-F1
#
_entry.id   AF-A0A396PZW4-F1
#
_cell.length_a   1.000
_cell.length_b   1.000
_cell.length_c   1.000
_cell.angle_alpha   90.00
_cell.angle_beta   90.00
_cell.angle_gamma   90.00
#
_symmetry.space_group_name_H-M   'P 1'
#
loop_
_entity.id
_entity.type
_entity.pdbx_description
1 polymer ?
#
loop_
_entity_poly.entity_id
_entity_poly.type
_entity_poly.pdbx_seq_one_letter_code
_entity_poly.pdbx_strand_id
1 'polypeptide(L)'
;MEIKKFPDDLSGAYELIDKQDPYRILFQGLYQRSIPNGENTEQYYVYIPQKAYHSDRAVLIVMDRESSVDECLKKTGWLDIAEKDSVILLLAKGNQGEAYYHKFFEERRDQKYYTINKAVCYLVGYGTGSLVVQKEIVNRPQLWAGAVCFQNFGLDQEYLVEIGSQESDVSFVKKNQVPMPLWLWTDEMTKTQEQVVHYWKEANQIGTEEYIDETTIHYHPAANTLNSLINEQTGADLYVTVDVGRSFETPECTSRIWESFLSRTIRTVAIYNGDLRPYRTAEDWHAQRQTIDLGGYCREWYEYIPTAAKRNPDQKIPLVVCFHGGDNNGFTAMYRTEWIKVAECRNFAVVFPTGALRRRAEKNAVPHPAWNACGAQDIEDDVTFVRTVIENIEGRYAIDASRIYATGHSMGACMCQRVLLTMPEIFAAGAATGGVLKGGFFGYYDSPGVVEGYKMPIWIILGENDRGGGDFATNEKARLNIEYWTERNETSAWDDSCDYTDGLYWNKVYLDPVGVPFVRFTTVQYKPHTSIPQDSWFFYDEFFSKFSRNEAGESVYMKKIIVKN
;
A
#
# COMPACT_ATOMS: atom_id res chain seq x y z
N MET A 1 1.91 -19.93 -25.89
CA MET A 1 2.52 -20.48 -24.65
C MET A 1 1.62 -21.58 -24.10
N GLU A 2 2.11 -22.49 -23.25
CA GLU A 2 1.23 -23.48 -22.60
C GLU A 2 0.30 -22.79 -21.59
N ILE A 3 -1.01 -23.07 -21.69
CA ILE A 3 -2.03 -22.57 -20.76
C ILE A 3 -2.22 -23.59 -19.65
N LYS A 4 -1.88 -23.22 -18.42
CA LYS A 4 -1.97 -24.05 -17.23
C LYS A 4 -3.31 -23.85 -16.50
N LYS A 5 -3.61 -24.77 -15.59
CA LYS A 5 -4.64 -24.60 -14.56
C LYS A 5 -3.98 -24.48 -13.19
N PHE A 6 -4.53 -23.65 -12.32
CA PHE A 6 -4.11 -23.64 -10.93
C PHE A 6 -4.51 -24.96 -10.25
N PRO A 7 -3.74 -25.44 -9.27
CA PRO A 7 -4.14 -26.60 -8.48
C PRO A 7 -5.39 -26.29 -7.65
N ASP A 8 -6.27 -27.28 -7.50
CA ASP A 8 -7.50 -27.15 -6.72
C ASP A 8 -7.26 -27.16 -5.20
N ASP A 9 -6.23 -27.90 -4.76
CA ASP A 9 -5.81 -28.04 -3.36
C ASP A 9 -4.47 -27.31 -3.12
N LEU A 10 -4.50 -26.38 -2.17
CA LEU A 10 -3.38 -25.58 -1.70
C LEU A 10 -3.05 -25.82 -0.22
N SER A 11 -3.59 -26.89 0.39
CA SER A 11 -3.35 -27.20 1.80
C SER A 11 -1.87 -27.39 2.14
N GLY A 12 -1.07 -27.92 1.20
CA GLY A 12 0.39 -28.08 1.32
C GLY A 12 1.23 -26.97 0.65
N ALA A 13 0.63 -25.81 0.31
CA ALA A 13 1.36 -24.76 -0.41
C ALA A 13 2.49 -24.11 0.41
N TYR A 14 2.41 -24.17 1.75
CA TYR A 14 3.45 -23.61 2.62
C TYR A 14 4.77 -24.38 2.52
N GLU A 15 4.69 -25.69 2.37
CA GLU A 15 5.83 -26.59 2.30
C GLU A 15 6.59 -26.46 0.96
N LEU A 16 5.99 -25.80 -0.04
CA LEU A 16 6.59 -25.53 -1.35
C LEU A 16 7.40 -24.24 -1.39
N ILE A 17 7.40 -23.43 -0.32
CA ILE A 17 8.15 -22.17 -0.26
C ILE A 17 9.65 -22.45 -0.37
N ASP A 18 10.33 -21.78 -1.31
CA ASP A 18 11.78 -21.71 -1.33
C ASP A 18 12.26 -20.84 -0.17
N LYS A 19 12.89 -21.45 0.83
CA LYS A 19 13.34 -20.74 2.03
C LYS A 19 14.40 -19.67 1.73
N GLN A 20 15.11 -19.78 0.61
CA GLN A 20 16.13 -18.79 0.21
C GLN A 20 15.55 -17.65 -0.63
N ASP A 21 14.29 -17.78 -1.08
CA ASP A 21 13.53 -16.72 -1.76
C ASP A 21 12.04 -16.78 -1.40
N PRO A 22 11.69 -16.64 -0.11
CA PRO A 22 10.37 -17.05 0.39
C PRO A 22 9.22 -16.17 -0.10
N TYR A 23 9.52 -14.97 -0.57
CA TYR A 23 8.52 -13.99 -0.99
C TYR A 23 8.16 -14.09 -2.48
N ARG A 24 8.80 -14.99 -3.24
CA ARG A 24 8.46 -15.25 -4.64
C ARG A 24 7.11 -15.95 -4.74
N ILE A 25 6.27 -15.51 -5.67
CA ILE A 25 4.98 -16.16 -5.95
C ILE A 25 5.24 -17.59 -6.45
N LEU A 26 4.54 -18.57 -5.88
CA LEU A 26 4.75 -20.00 -6.13
C LEU A 26 4.45 -20.43 -7.57
N PHE A 27 3.48 -19.82 -8.22
CA PHE A 27 2.97 -20.23 -9.52
C PHE A 27 3.41 -19.26 -10.62
N GLN A 28 4.11 -19.74 -11.65
CA GLN A 28 4.57 -18.92 -12.79
C GLN A 28 4.09 -19.45 -14.15
N GLY A 29 3.93 -18.52 -15.09
CA GLY A 29 3.45 -18.76 -16.45
C GLY A 29 2.01 -18.31 -16.67
N LEU A 30 1.41 -18.81 -17.76
CA LEU A 30 0.05 -18.46 -18.18
C LEU A 30 -0.98 -19.44 -17.61
N TYR A 31 -1.96 -18.91 -16.90
CA TYR A 31 -3.06 -19.66 -16.28
C TYR A 31 -4.41 -19.22 -16.84
N GLN A 32 -5.31 -20.19 -17.01
CA GLN A 32 -6.71 -19.91 -17.34
C GLN A 32 -7.56 -19.91 -16.08
N ARG A 33 -8.47 -18.94 -15.99
CA ARG A 33 -9.46 -18.81 -14.92
C ARG A 33 -10.83 -18.49 -15.49
N SER A 34 -11.84 -18.62 -14.65
CA SER A 34 -13.25 -18.61 -15.05
C SER A 34 -14.07 -17.74 -14.10
N ILE A 35 -15.00 -16.96 -14.66
CA ILE A 35 -15.96 -16.13 -13.93
C ILE A 35 -17.38 -16.59 -14.28
N PRO A 36 -18.21 -16.95 -13.29
CA PRO A 36 -19.62 -17.23 -13.53
C PRO A 36 -20.35 -15.97 -14.04
N ASN A 37 -21.07 -16.10 -15.15
CA ASN A 37 -21.80 -15.02 -15.81
C ASN A 37 -23.20 -15.49 -16.24
N GLY A 38 -24.16 -15.41 -15.32
CA GLY A 38 -25.49 -16.02 -15.51
C GLY A 38 -25.40 -17.54 -15.51
N GLU A 39 -25.96 -18.18 -16.55
CA GLU A 39 -25.86 -19.63 -16.77
C GLU A 39 -24.53 -20.05 -17.42
N ASN A 40 -23.76 -19.08 -17.94
CA ASN A 40 -22.49 -19.33 -18.62
C ASN A 40 -21.30 -19.10 -17.70
N THR A 41 -20.14 -19.59 -18.12
CA THR A 41 -18.85 -19.36 -17.47
C THR A 41 -17.86 -18.81 -18.48
N GLU A 42 -17.42 -17.58 -18.25
CA GLU A 42 -16.54 -16.87 -19.17
C GLU A 42 -15.10 -16.93 -18.68
N GLN A 43 -14.16 -17.03 -19.63
CA GLN A 43 -12.75 -17.21 -19.31
C GLN A 43 -12.01 -15.88 -19.21
N TYR A 44 -10.99 -15.85 -18.38
CA TYR A 44 -9.94 -14.83 -18.39
C TYR A 44 -8.59 -15.52 -18.10
N TYR A 45 -7.50 -14.79 -18.31
CA TYR A 45 -6.16 -15.36 -18.23
C TYR A 45 -5.29 -14.55 -17.29
N VAL A 46 -4.36 -15.22 -16.61
CA VAL A 46 -3.38 -14.60 -15.72
C VAL A 46 -1.99 -15.03 -16.16
N TYR A 47 -1.12 -14.08 -16.46
CA TYR A 47 0.31 -14.33 -16.65
C TYR A 47 1.07 -13.88 -15.42
N ILE A 48 1.81 -14.80 -14.81
CA ILE A 48 2.68 -14.51 -13.65
C ILE A 48 4.14 -14.68 -14.10
N PRO A 49 4.97 -13.61 -14.08
CA PRO A 49 6.35 -13.68 -14.55
C PRO A 49 7.25 -14.48 -13.62
N GLN A 50 8.43 -14.90 -14.09
CA GLN A 50 9.33 -15.79 -13.34
C GLN A 50 9.88 -15.17 -12.05
N LYS A 51 9.95 -13.85 -12.00
CA LYS A 51 10.48 -13.06 -10.90
C LYS A 51 9.39 -12.33 -10.10
N ALA A 52 8.13 -12.76 -10.23
CA ALA A 52 7.03 -12.17 -9.47
C ALA A 52 7.13 -12.45 -7.98
N TYR A 53 7.04 -11.39 -7.20
CA TYR A 53 6.96 -11.37 -5.75
C TYR A 53 5.54 -11.03 -5.28
N HIS A 54 5.24 -11.40 -4.04
CA HIS A 54 3.99 -11.01 -3.42
C HIS A 54 3.84 -9.49 -3.40
N SER A 55 2.68 -9.02 -3.89
CA SER A 55 2.29 -7.61 -3.92
C SER A 55 3.12 -6.77 -4.89
N ASP A 56 3.38 -7.39 -6.03
CA ASP A 56 3.89 -6.76 -7.25
C ASP A 56 2.81 -6.01 -8.03
N ARG A 57 3.28 -5.35 -9.10
CA ARG A 57 2.49 -4.53 -10.01
C ARG A 57 1.59 -5.40 -10.88
N ALA A 58 0.47 -4.85 -11.32
CA ALA A 58 -0.40 -5.54 -12.25
C ALA A 58 -0.98 -4.64 -13.33
N VAL A 59 -1.19 -5.23 -14.51
CA VAL A 59 -1.90 -4.61 -15.62
C VAL A 59 -3.06 -5.52 -16.00
N LEU A 60 -4.28 -4.99 -15.92
CA LEU A 60 -5.46 -5.65 -16.43
C LEU A 60 -5.72 -5.16 -17.86
N ILE A 61 -5.68 -6.09 -18.80
CA ILE A 61 -5.80 -5.86 -20.23
C ILE A 61 -7.18 -6.35 -20.68
N VAL A 62 -8.00 -5.45 -21.20
CA VAL A 62 -9.21 -5.81 -21.93
C VAL A 62 -8.90 -5.71 -23.42
N MET A 63 -8.72 -6.87 -24.05
CA MET A 63 -8.37 -6.99 -25.45
C MET A 63 -9.54 -6.61 -26.35
N ASP A 64 -9.28 -6.40 -27.64
CA ASP A 64 -10.37 -6.28 -28.61
C ASP A 64 -11.14 -7.61 -28.74
N ARG A 65 -12.38 -7.55 -29.24
CA ARG A 65 -13.29 -8.71 -29.33
C ARG A 65 -12.75 -9.86 -30.19
N GLU A 66 -12.01 -9.54 -31.25
CA GLU A 66 -11.48 -10.54 -32.20
C GLU A 66 -10.11 -11.09 -31.77
N SER A 67 -9.42 -10.43 -30.83
CA SER A 67 -8.06 -10.80 -30.44
C SER A 67 -8.01 -12.08 -29.61
N SER A 68 -7.03 -12.93 -29.90
CA SER A 68 -6.66 -14.03 -29.01
C SER A 68 -5.62 -13.60 -27.98
N VAL A 69 -5.57 -14.30 -26.84
CA VAL A 69 -4.60 -14.04 -25.77
C VAL A 69 -3.16 -14.22 -26.24
N ASP A 70 -2.91 -15.26 -27.03
CA ASP A 70 -1.57 -15.57 -27.53
C ASP A 70 -1.10 -14.49 -28.51
N GLU A 71 -1.99 -13.96 -29.36
CA GLU A 71 -1.68 -12.81 -30.23
C GLU A 71 -1.43 -11.55 -29.42
N CYS A 72 -2.29 -11.22 -28.45
CA CYS A 72 -2.11 -10.04 -27.60
C CYS A 72 -0.75 -10.09 -26.91
N LEU A 73 -0.44 -11.19 -26.22
CA LEU A 73 0.80 -11.35 -25.47
C LEU A 73 2.06 -11.33 -26.36
N LYS A 74 2.00 -11.90 -27.58
CA LYS A 74 3.15 -11.95 -28.50
C LYS A 74 3.36 -10.67 -29.29
N LYS A 75 2.29 -9.99 -29.71
CA LYS A 75 2.39 -8.81 -30.59
C LYS A 75 2.71 -7.54 -29.80
N THR A 76 2.05 -7.36 -28.66
CA THR A 76 2.10 -6.09 -27.92
C THR A 76 3.39 -5.88 -27.13
N GLY A 77 4.16 -6.92 -26.80
CA GLY A 77 5.34 -6.80 -25.93
C GLY A 77 5.04 -6.78 -24.42
N TRP A 78 3.79 -6.99 -24.00
CA TRP A 78 3.45 -7.06 -22.58
C TRP A 78 4.19 -8.18 -21.82
N LEU A 79 4.52 -9.29 -22.49
CA LEU A 79 5.32 -10.37 -21.89
C LEU A 79 6.72 -9.90 -21.50
N ASP A 80 7.36 -9.10 -22.36
CA ASP A 80 8.71 -8.59 -22.09
C ASP A 80 8.70 -7.62 -20.91
N ILE A 81 7.67 -6.76 -20.83
CA ILE A 81 7.45 -5.89 -19.66
C ILE A 81 7.19 -6.70 -18.39
N ALA A 82 6.37 -7.75 -18.47
CA ALA A 82 6.06 -8.60 -17.33
C ALA A 82 7.32 -9.27 -16.76
N GLU A 83 8.19 -9.81 -17.62
CA GLU A 83 9.45 -10.45 -17.19
C GLU A 83 10.51 -9.45 -16.73
N LYS A 84 10.60 -8.28 -17.38
CA LYS A 84 11.60 -7.25 -17.06
C LYS A 84 11.31 -6.58 -15.72
N ASP A 85 10.08 -6.12 -15.52
CA ASP A 85 9.72 -5.20 -14.42
C ASP A 85 8.83 -5.82 -13.34
N SER A 86 8.61 -7.14 -13.44
CA SER A 86 7.77 -7.92 -12.53
C SER A 86 6.33 -7.42 -12.49
N VAL A 87 5.60 -7.66 -13.59
CA VAL A 87 4.21 -7.23 -13.75
C VAL A 87 3.32 -8.43 -13.99
N ILE A 88 2.33 -8.63 -13.11
CA ILE A 88 1.30 -9.65 -13.29
C ILE A 88 0.28 -9.13 -14.32
N LEU A 89 0.01 -9.93 -15.36
CA LEU A 89 -0.96 -9.55 -16.39
C LEU A 89 -2.26 -10.31 -16.20
N LEU A 90 -3.38 -9.62 -16.27
CA LEU A 90 -4.71 -10.21 -16.28
C LEU A 90 -5.38 -9.85 -17.60
N LEU A 91 -5.85 -10.83 -18.37
CA LEU A 91 -6.36 -10.61 -19.72
C LEU A 91 -7.79 -11.10 -19.87
N ALA A 92 -8.68 -10.23 -20.35
CA ALA A 92 -10.07 -10.53 -20.70
C ALA A 92 -10.37 -10.14 -22.14
N LYS A 93 -11.30 -10.84 -22.79
CA LYS A 93 -11.79 -10.47 -24.13
C LYS A 93 -12.80 -9.34 -24.06
N GLY A 94 -12.76 -8.42 -25.02
CA GLY A 94 -13.61 -7.23 -25.12
C GLY A 94 -15.04 -7.45 -25.62
N ASN A 95 -15.60 -8.66 -25.49
CA ASN A 95 -16.92 -9.04 -26.02
C ASN A 95 -17.89 -9.56 -24.94
N GLN A 96 -17.56 -9.36 -23.67
CA GLN A 96 -18.36 -9.83 -22.53
C GLN A 96 -19.33 -8.76 -22.00
N GLY A 97 -20.23 -9.16 -21.11
CA GLY A 97 -21.20 -8.26 -20.46
C GLY A 97 -20.64 -7.50 -19.25
N GLU A 98 -21.33 -6.43 -18.82
CA GLU A 98 -20.88 -5.57 -17.71
C GLU A 98 -20.73 -6.33 -16.38
N ALA A 99 -21.62 -7.29 -16.09
CA ALA A 99 -21.54 -8.12 -14.89
C ALA A 99 -20.27 -8.99 -14.84
N TYR A 100 -19.77 -9.43 -16.00
CA TYR A 100 -18.50 -10.14 -16.09
C TYR A 100 -17.33 -9.20 -15.80
N TYR A 101 -17.28 -8.02 -16.43
CA TYR A 101 -16.16 -7.10 -16.25
C TYR A 101 -16.07 -6.56 -14.83
N HIS A 102 -17.21 -6.29 -14.19
CA HIS A 102 -17.20 -5.95 -12.76
C HIS A 102 -16.45 -7.01 -11.95
N LYS A 103 -16.75 -8.31 -12.15
CA LYS A 103 -16.08 -9.40 -11.45
C LYS A 103 -14.61 -9.52 -11.85
N PHE A 104 -14.30 -9.40 -13.15
CA PHE A 104 -12.92 -9.44 -13.65
C PHE A 104 -12.04 -8.38 -13.01
N PHE A 105 -12.51 -7.14 -12.91
CA PHE A 105 -11.78 -6.06 -12.23
C PHE A 105 -11.62 -6.30 -10.72
N GLU A 106 -12.54 -7.04 -10.09
CA GLU A 106 -12.41 -7.45 -8.69
C GLU A 106 -11.39 -8.58 -8.46
N GLU A 107 -10.98 -9.33 -9.50
CA GLU A 107 -9.94 -10.36 -9.40
C GLU A 107 -8.58 -9.78 -8.97
N ARG A 108 -8.35 -8.46 -9.11
CA ARG A 108 -7.20 -7.76 -8.51
C ARG A 108 -7.14 -7.86 -6.98
N ARG A 109 -8.26 -8.25 -6.34
CA ARG A 109 -8.38 -8.47 -4.89
C ARG A 109 -8.24 -9.94 -4.52
N ASP A 110 -8.13 -10.84 -5.50
CA ASP A 110 -7.90 -12.25 -5.22
C ASP A 110 -6.55 -12.43 -4.52
N GLN A 111 -6.54 -13.39 -3.63
CA GLN A 111 -5.48 -13.74 -2.70
C GLN A 111 -5.32 -15.26 -2.60
N LYS A 112 -5.96 -16.03 -3.49
CA LYS A 112 -5.89 -17.50 -3.46
C LYS A 112 -4.56 -18.01 -3.98
N TYR A 113 -4.09 -17.48 -5.11
CA TYR A 113 -2.91 -18.01 -5.83
C TYR A 113 -1.73 -17.04 -5.92
N TYR A 114 -2.00 -15.74 -5.78
CA TYR A 114 -1.04 -14.65 -5.88
C TYR A 114 -1.61 -13.42 -5.17
N THR A 115 -0.79 -12.38 -4.98
CA THR A 115 -1.25 -11.08 -4.46
C THR A 115 -0.82 -9.96 -5.38
N ILE A 116 -1.78 -9.09 -5.70
CA ILE A 116 -1.54 -7.85 -6.45
C ILE A 116 -1.59 -6.68 -5.49
N ASN A 117 -0.70 -5.73 -5.72
CA ASN A 117 -0.72 -4.49 -4.98
C ASN A 117 -1.61 -3.46 -5.63
N LYS A 118 -2.67 -3.13 -4.90
CA LYS A 118 -3.74 -2.24 -5.36
C LYS A 118 -3.26 -0.83 -5.72
N ALA A 119 -2.13 -0.39 -5.18
CA ALA A 119 -1.59 0.94 -5.46
C ALA A 119 -0.87 1.05 -6.81
N VAL A 120 -0.51 -0.09 -7.40
CA VAL A 120 0.25 -0.21 -8.65
C VAL A 120 -0.50 -1.13 -9.61
N CYS A 121 -1.78 -0.82 -9.80
CA CYS A 121 -2.69 -1.58 -10.64
C CYS A 121 -3.24 -0.67 -11.74
N TYR A 122 -3.07 -1.11 -12.99
CA TYR A 122 -3.32 -0.31 -14.19
C TYR A 122 -4.30 -1.00 -15.12
N LEU A 123 -4.96 -0.22 -15.98
CA LEU A 123 -5.86 -0.73 -17.02
C LEU A 123 -5.32 -0.45 -18.42
N VAL A 124 -5.53 -1.38 -19.33
CA VAL A 124 -5.25 -1.20 -20.76
C VAL A 124 -6.43 -1.76 -21.55
N GLY A 125 -6.98 -0.95 -22.44
CA GLY A 125 -8.04 -1.35 -23.34
C GLY A 125 -7.60 -1.26 -24.80
N TYR A 126 -7.95 -2.26 -25.61
CA TYR A 126 -7.76 -2.26 -27.06
C TYR A 126 -9.12 -2.40 -27.76
N GLY A 127 -9.37 -1.60 -28.81
CA GLY A 127 -10.61 -1.69 -29.59
C GLY A 127 -11.85 -1.65 -28.69
N THR A 128 -12.71 -2.66 -28.73
CA THR A 128 -13.91 -2.70 -27.87
C THR A 128 -13.61 -2.82 -26.39
N GLY A 129 -12.41 -3.27 -26.00
CA GLY A 129 -11.93 -3.25 -24.63
C GLY A 129 -11.67 -1.84 -24.09
N SER A 130 -11.33 -0.87 -24.95
CA SER A 130 -11.17 0.54 -24.55
C SER A 130 -12.45 1.15 -24.02
N LEU A 131 -13.59 0.82 -24.61
CA LEU A 131 -14.90 1.28 -24.14
C LEU A 131 -15.20 0.71 -22.74
N VAL A 132 -14.85 -0.56 -22.50
CA VAL A 132 -15.01 -1.21 -21.18
C VAL A 132 -14.13 -0.53 -20.14
N VAL A 133 -12.87 -0.26 -20.47
CA VAL A 133 -11.93 0.44 -19.58
C VAL A 133 -12.42 1.86 -19.29
N GLN A 134 -12.90 2.61 -20.29
CA GLN A 134 -13.45 3.96 -20.07
C GLN A 134 -14.66 3.97 -19.14
N LYS A 135 -15.61 3.04 -19.33
CA LYS A 135 -16.75 2.90 -18.41
C LYS A 135 -16.30 2.60 -16.98
N GLU A 136 -15.30 1.73 -16.83
CA GLU A 136 -14.75 1.37 -15.52
C GLU A 136 -14.10 2.57 -14.81
N ILE A 137 -13.28 3.34 -15.50
CA ILE A 137 -12.54 4.46 -14.89
C ILE A 137 -13.43 5.69 -14.67
N VAL A 138 -14.49 5.91 -15.45
CA VAL A 138 -15.52 6.93 -15.13
C VAL A 138 -16.33 6.51 -13.90
N ASN A 139 -16.65 5.22 -13.78
CA ASN A 139 -17.46 4.70 -12.68
C ASN A 139 -16.69 4.54 -11.36
N ARG A 140 -15.42 4.13 -11.43
CA ARG A 140 -14.57 3.79 -10.27
C ARG A 140 -13.13 4.32 -10.42
N PRO A 141 -12.93 5.63 -10.68
CA PRO A 141 -11.62 6.23 -10.94
C PRO A 141 -10.61 6.01 -9.79
N GLN A 142 -11.09 5.94 -8.56
CA GLN A 142 -10.29 5.77 -7.35
C GLN A 142 -9.62 4.39 -7.20
N LEU A 143 -9.91 3.43 -8.07
CA LEU A 143 -9.39 2.06 -7.94
C LEU A 143 -8.11 1.82 -8.75
N TRP A 144 -7.72 2.76 -9.60
CA TRP A 144 -6.71 2.55 -10.65
C TRP A 144 -5.61 3.62 -10.61
N ALA A 145 -4.37 3.18 -10.76
CA ALA A 145 -3.21 4.07 -10.77
C ALA A 145 -2.98 4.76 -12.11
N GLY A 146 -3.61 4.27 -13.18
CA GLY A 146 -3.56 4.84 -14.52
C GLY A 146 -4.23 3.92 -15.53
N ALA A 147 -4.64 4.47 -16.67
CA ALA A 147 -5.24 3.67 -17.73
C ALA A 147 -4.81 4.12 -19.14
N VAL A 148 -4.84 3.18 -20.08
CA VAL A 148 -4.55 3.42 -21.49
C VAL A 148 -5.70 2.89 -22.33
N CYS A 149 -6.17 3.68 -23.28
CA CYS A 149 -7.25 3.31 -24.18
C CYS A 149 -6.84 3.53 -25.63
N PHE A 150 -6.78 2.44 -26.40
CA PHE A 150 -6.51 2.46 -27.84
C PHE A 150 -7.78 2.39 -28.67
N GLN A 151 -7.90 3.28 -29.64
CA GLN A 151 -9.00 3.43 -30.58
C GLN A 151 -10.34 3.79 -29.93
N ASN A 152 -11.18 2.81 -29.60
CA ASN A 152 -12.59 3.06 -29.31
C ASN A 152 -12.87 3.43 -27.84
N PHE A 153 -12.53 4.67 -27.45
CA PHE A 153 -12.70 5.20 -26.10
C PHE A 153 -13.81 6.25 -25.95
N GLY A 154 -14.59 6.51 -26.99
CA GLY A 154 -15.69 7.48 -26.93
C GLY A 154 -16.83 7.03 -26.03
N LEU A 155 -17.36 7.95 -25.22
CA LEU A 155 -18.56 7.77 -24.41
C LEU A 155 -19.55 8.88 -24.72
N ASP A 156 -20.84 8.57 -24.69
CA ASP A 156 -21.87 9.58 -24.88
C ASP A 156 -21.90 10.56 -23.69
N GLN A 157 -22.16 11.83 -23.97
CA GLN A 157 -22.22 12.89 -22.96
C GLN A 157 -23.23 12.59 -21.83
N GLU A 158 -24.35 11.97 -22.16
CA GLU A 158 -25.39 11.62 -21.18
C GLU A 158 -24.86 10.62 -20.14
N TYR A 159 -24.09 9.61 -20.58
CA TYR A 159 -23.42 8.66 -19.69
C TYR A 159 -22.35 9.33 -18.80
N LEU A 160 -21.52 10.20 -19.39
CA LEU A 160 -20.49 10.92 -18.64
C LEU A 160 -21.08 11.79 -17.52
N VAL A 161 -22.20 12.47 -17.80
CA VAL A 161 -22.92 13.27 -16.81
C VAL A 161 -23.61 12.39 -15.77
N GLU A 162 -24.33 11.35 -16.19
CA GLU A 162 -25.07 10.45 -15.30
C GLU A 162 -24.13 9.77 -14.30
N ILE A 163 -23.04 9.16 -14.78
CA ILE A 163 -22.11 8.43 -13.91
C ILE A 163 -21.19 9.41 -13.18
N GLY A 164 -20.64 10.41 -13.89
CA GLY A 164 -19.69 11.35 -13.33
C GLY A 164 -20.23 12.21 -12.19
N SER A 165 -21.53 12.53 -12.19
CA SER A 165 -22.17 13.33 -11.12
C SER A 165 -22.53 12.52 -9.87
N GLN A 166 -22.36 11.20 -9.88
CA GLN A 166 -22.56 10.36 -8.70
C GLN A 166 -21.47 10.59 -7.66
N GLU A 167 -21.79 10.28 -6.40
CA GLU A 167 -20.85 10.32 -5.29
C GLU A 167 -19.71 9.32 -5.50
N SER A 168 -18.54 9.70 -5.00
CA SER A 168 -17.33 8.87 -4.98
C SER A 168 -17.28 8.00 -3.71
N ASP A 169 -16.11 7.79 -3.10
CA ASP A 169 -16.02 7.14 -1.79
C ASP A 169 -16.64 7.98 -0.66
N VAL A 170 -16.86 9.28 -0.90
CA VAL A 170 -17.48 10.23 0.03
C VAL A 170 -18.56 11.06 -0.67
N SER A 171 -19.56 11.53 0.07
CA SER A 171 -20.75 12.19 -0.48
C SER A 171 -20.49 13.59 -1.08
N PHE A 172 -19.44 14.26 -0.61
CA PHE A 172 -19.08 15.62 -1.01
C PHE A 172 -18.08 15.69 -2.18
N VAL A 173 -17.61 14.55 -2.69
CA VAL A 173 -16.78 14.47 -3.90
C VAL A 173 -17.50 13.63 -4.94
N LYS A 174 -17.68 14.17 -6.16
CA LYS A 174 -18.28 13.45 -7.29
C LYS A 174 -17.22 12.68 -8.08
N LYS A 175 -17.63 11.65 -8.81
CA LYS A 175 -16.70 10.81 -9.60
C LYS A 175 -15.94 11.60 -10.66
N ASN A 176 -16.57 12.59 -11.29
CA ASN A 176 -15.93 13.51 -12.24
C ASN A 176 -14.97 14.53 -11.60
N GLN A 177 -14.79 14.48 -10.28
CA GLN A 177 -13.80 15.28 -9.55
C GLN A 177 -12.63 14.42 -9.05
N VAL A 178 -12.65 13.11 -9.30
CA VAL A 178 -11.57 12.21 -8.92
C VAL A 178 -10.58 12.15 -10.09
N PRO A 179 -9.33 12.64 -9.92
CA PRO A 179 -8.36 12.69 -11.00
C PRO A 179 -7.95 11.29 -11.42
N MET A 180 -7.64 11.08 -12.71
CA MET A 180 -7.25 9.80 -13.28
C MET A 180 -6.15 9.98 -14.35
N PRO A 181 -4.95 9.41 -14.17
CA PRO A 181 -3.90 9.47 -15.19
C PRO A 181 -4.30 8.64 -16.42
N LEU A 182 -4.20 9.21 -17.62
CA LEU A 182 -4.68 8.58 -18.85
C LEU A 182 -3.77 8.77 -20.05
N TRP A 183 -3.70 7.73 -20.90
CA TRP A 183 -3.21 7.85 -22.27
C TRP A 183 -4.28 7.38 -23.25
N LEU A 184 -4.81 8.31 -24.04
CA LEU A 184 -5.84 8.07 -25.04
C LEU A 184 -5.19 8.10 -26.42
N TRP A 185 -5.38 7.05 -27.21
CA TRP A 185 -4.79 6.93 -28.55
C TRP A 185 -5.89 6.62 -29.55
N THR A 186 -5.98 7.36 -30.65
CA THR A 186 -6.88 7.05 -31.77
C THR A 186 -6.21 7.36 -33.12
N ASP A 187 -6.71 6.76 -34.20
CA ASP A 187 -6.30 7.14 -35.56
C ASP A 187 -6.95 8.48 -35.95
N GLU A 188 -8.22 8.66 -35.58
CA GLU A 188 -9.00 9.87 -35.83
C GLU A 188 -9.85 10.20 -34.61
N MET A 189 -10.00 11.49 -34.29
CA MET A 189 -10.78 11.95 -33.16
C MET A 189 -12.26 12.10 -33.55
N THR A 190 -13.13 11.33 -32.93
CA THR A 190 -14.59 11.47 -33.07
C THR A 190 -15.16 12.43 -32.02
N LYS A 191 -16.39 12.93 -32.24
CA LYS A 191 -17.07 13.83 -31.29
C LYS A 191 -17.20 13.25 -29.88
N THR A 192 -17.50 11.96 -29.75
CA THR A 192 -17.61 11.32 -28.43
C THR A 192 -16.26 11.13 -27.75
N GLN A 193 -15.18 10.97 -28.52
CA GLN A 193 -13.81 10.96 -27.98
C GLN A 193 -13.36 12.36 -27.55
N GLU A 194 -13.71 13.42 -28.28
CA GLU A 194 -13.48 14.81 -27.84
C GLU A 194 -14.18 15.10 -26.51
N GLN A 195 -15.41 14.62 -26.34
CA GLN A 195 -16.16 14.74 -25.08
C GLN A 195 -15.46 14.04 -23.92
N VAL A 196 -14.91 12.84 -24.14
CA VAL A 196 -14.12 12.12 -23.13
C VAL A 196 -12.82 12.86 -22.80
N VAL A 197 -12.11 13.40 -23.79
CA VAL A 197 -10.93 14.24 -23.56
C VAL A 197 -11.29 15.46 -22.71
N HIS A 198 -12.40 16.15 -23.03
CA HIS A 198 -12.88 17.28 -22.24
C HIS A 198 -13.19 16.90 -20.79
N TYR A 199 -13.95 15.81 -20.59
CA TYR A 199 -14.29 15.29 -19.26
C TYR A 199 -13.03 15.07 -18.41
N TRP A 200 -12.01 14.42 -18.96
CA TRP A 200 -10.77 14.15 -18.22
C TRP A 200 -9.91 15.39 -18.03
N LYS A 201 -9.92 16.36 -18.95
CA LYS A 201 -9.27 17.66 -18.74
C LYS A 201 -9.84 18.38 -17.52
N GLU A 202 -11.16 18.34 -17.33
CA GLU A 202 -11.82 18.91 -16.16
C GLU A 202 -11.53 18.12 -14.89
N ALA A 203 -11.70 16.79 -14.91
CA ALA A 203 -11.47 15.94 -13.74
C ALA A 203 -10.01 16.01 -13.25
N ASN A 204 -9.05 16.08 -14.17
CA ASN A 204 -7.61 16.17 -13.86
C ASN A 204 -7.15 17.62 -13.63
N GLN A 205 -8.04 18.61 -13.76
CA GLN A 205 -7.73 20.02 -13.54
C GLN A 205 -6.51 20.49 -14.35
N ILE A 206 -6.51 20.18 -15.65
CA ILE A 206 -5.38 20.47 -16.55
C ILE A 206 -5.06 21.97 -16.57
N GLY A 207 -3.80 22.30 -16.34
CA GLY A 207 -3.29 23.68 -16.31
C GLY A 207 -2.45 24.07 -17.52
N THR A 208 -1.69 23.13 -18.09
CA THR A 208 -0.79 23.38 -19.23
C THR A 208 -0.80 22.22 -20.20
N GLU A 209 -0.46 22.48 -21.46
CA GLU A 209 -0.35 21.49 -22.52
C GLU A 209 1.00 21.62 -23.25
N GLU A 210 1.56 20.49 -23.64
CA GLU A 210 2.86 20.37 -24.28
C GLU A 210 2.77 19.37 -25.44
N TYR A 211 3.33 19.72 -26.59
CA TYR A 211 3.48 18.78 -27.70
C TYR A 211 4.73 17.94 -27.48
N ILE A 212 4.56 16.63 -27.28
CA ILE A 212 5.68 15.68 -27.16
C ILE A 212 6.28 15.37 -28.53
N ASP A 213 5.40 15.25 -29.53
CA ASP A 213 5.73 15.08 -30.94
C ASP A 213 4.57 15.61 -31.81
N GLU A 214 4.62 15.39 -33.13
CA GLU A 214 3.57 15.86 -34.07
C GLU A 214 2.20 15.19 -33.84
N THR A 215 2.16 14.07 -33.11
CA THR A 215 0.98 13.22 -32.93
C THR A 215 0.48 13.15 -31.50
N THR A 216 1.34 13.44 -30.51
CA THR A 216 1.04 13.30 -29.09
C THR A 216 1.08 14.65 -28.36
N ILE A 217 -0.02 14.99 -27.71
CA ILE A 217 -0.13 16.10 -26.76
C ILE A 217 -0.14 15.54 -25.34
N HIS A 218 0.65 16.15 -24.46
CA HIS A 218 0.69 15.90 -23.02
C HIS A 218 0.06 17.08 -22.28
N TYR A 219 -1.03 16.81 -21.57
CA TYR A 219 -1.72 17.74 -20.70
C TYR A 219 -1.29 17.51 -19.25
N HIS A 220 -0.67 18.54 -18.66
CA HIS A 220 -0.23 18.52 -17.27
C HIS A 220 -1.31 19.12 -16.35
N PRO A 221 -1.66 18.46 -15.24
CA PRO A 221 -2.50 19.04 -14.20
C PRO A 221 -1.90 20.35 -13.64
N ALA A 222 -2.75 21.31 -13.27
CA ALA A 222 -2.31 22.57 -12.69
C ALA A 222 -1.57 22.33 -11.36
N ALA A 223 -0.30 22.75 -11.28
CA ALA A 223 0.52 22.60 -10.06
C ALA A 223 -0.08 23.34 -8.83
N ASN A 224 -1.01 24.27 -9.07
CA ASN A 224 -1.56 25.19 -8.08
C ASN A 224 -2.62 24.58 -7.18
N THR A 225 -3.09 23.35 -7.45
CA THR A 225 -4.30 22.89 -6.79
C THR A 225 -4.09 22.21 -5.44
N LEU A 226 -3.02 21.42 -5.17
CA LEU A 226 -2.83 20.79 -3.84
C LEU A 226 -1.41 20.24 -3.56
N ASN A 227 -0.37 20.71 -4.24
CA ASN A 227 1.04 20.30 -4.01
C ASN A 227 1.62 20.66 -2.62
N SER A 228 0.82 21.28 -1.73
CA SER A 228 1.19 21.57 -0.35
C SER A 228 0.83 20.46 0.64
N LEU A 229 0.09 19.42 0.23
CA LEU A 229 -0.27 18.34 1.14
C LEU A 229 0.79 17.24 1.15
N ILE A 230 1.12 16.79 2.36
CA ILE A 230 2.02 15.66 2.61
C ILE A 230 1.51 14.36 1.93
N ASN A 231 0.20 14.25 1.67
CA ASN A 231 -0.45 13.01 1.22
C ASN A 231 -0.59 12.87 -0.32
N GLU A 232 -0.85 13.95 -1.06
CA GLU A 232 -1.05 13.90 -2.51
C GLU A 232 0.11 14.59 -3.25
N GLN A 233 0.54 14.02 -4.37
CA GLN A 233 1.53 14.61 -5.28
C GLN A 233 0.94 14.63 -6.69
N THR A 234 1.19 15.69 -7.46
CA THR A 234 0.72 15.78 -8.86
C THR A 234 1.07 14.51 -9.65
N GLY A 235 0.08 13.91 -10.32
CA GLY A 235 0.31 12.72 -11.16
C GLY A 235 -0.83 12.37 -12.13
N ALA A 236 -1.82 13.25 -12.31
CA ALA A 236 -3.00 13.03 -13.15
C ALA A 236 -2.79 13.45 -14.61
N ASP A 237 -1.65 13.07 -15.18
CA ASP A 237 -1.31 13.42 -16.56
C ASP A 237 -2.30 12.82 -17.56
N LEU A 238 -2.62 13.59 -18.60
CA LEU A 238 -3.44 13.14 -19.72
C LEU A 238 -2.64 13.25 -21.01
N TYR A 239 -2.42 12.13 -21.67
CA TYR A 239 -1.81 12.06 -23.00
C TYR A 239 -2.90 11.79 -24.03
N VAL A 240 -2.88 12.53 -25.14
CA VAL A 240 -3.76 12.32 -26.29
C VAL A 240 -2.88 12.14 -27.52
N THR A 241 -2.97 10.98 -28.15
CA THR A 241 -2.28 10.66 -29.40
C THR A 241 -3.28 10.47 -30.53
N VAL A 242 -3.10 11.23 -31.60
CA VAL A 242 -3.85 11.08 -32.85
C VAL A 242 -2.83 10.77 -33.95
N ASP A 243 -2.74 9.50 -34.32
CA ASP A 243 -1.68 9.01 -35.23
C ASP A 243 -2.27 7.99 -36.21
N VAL A 244 -2.51 8.44 -37.45
CA VAL A 244 -3.13 7.63 -38.50
C VAL A 244 -2.13 6.59 -39.01
N GLY A 245 -2.41 5.30 -38.76
CA GLY A 245 -1.70 4.20 -39.41
C GLY A 245 -0.45 3.72 -38.68
N ARG A 246 -0.14 4.26 -37.49
CA ARG A 246 0.87 3.67 -36.61
C ARG A 246 0.26 2.51 -35.82
N SER A 247 0.89 1.34 -35.90
CA SER A 247 0.46 0.19 -35.10
C SER A 247 0.76 0.42 -33.61
N PHE A 248 -0.28 0.40 -32.78
CA PHE A 248 -0.17 0.50 -31.32
C PHE A 248 0.02 -0.86 -30.64
N GLU A 249 -0.24 -1.98 -31.33
CA GLU A 249 0.01 -3.34 -30.82
C GLU A 249 1.45 -3.79 -31.09
N THR A 250 2.42 -2.97 -30.67
CA THR A 250 3.85 -3.22 -30.90
C THR A 250 4.65 -3.14 -29.59
N PRO A 251 5.75 -3.91 -29.46
CA PRO A 251 6.59 -3.86 -28.27
C PRO A 251 7.16 -2.46 -27.98
N GLU A 252 7.48 -1.69 -29.01
CA GLU A 252 7.99 -0.33 -28.89
C GLU A 252 6.94 0.62 -28.29
N CYS A 253 5.68 0.51 -28.74
CA CYS A 253 4.58 1.30 -28.20
C CYS A 253 4.32 0.98 -26.73
N THR A 254 4.20 -0.31 -26.40
CA THR A 254 3.98 -0.77 -25.03
C THR A 254 5.13 -0.37 -24.10
N SER A 255 6.38 -0.47 -24.57
CA SER A 255 7.55 -0.02 -23.80
C SER A 255 7.52 1.47 -23.53
N ARG A 256 7.22 2.30 -24.55
CA ARG A 256 7.05 3.75 -24.37
C ARG A 256 6.00 4.06 -23.31
N ILE A 257 4.82 3.45 -23.43
CA ILE A 257 3.69 3.70 -22.52
C ILE A 257 4.01 3.24 -21.10
N TRP A 258 4.64 2.08 -20.95
CA TRP A 258 5.03 1.58 -19.64
C TRP A 258 6.09 2.48 -18.99
N GLU A 259 7.19 2.76 -19.69
CA GLU A 259 8.36 3.43 -19.14
C GLU A 259 8.18 4.94 -18.94
N SER A 260 7.33 5.59 -19.73
CA SER A 260 7.10 7.04 -19.63
C SER A 260 5.82 7.42 -18.89
N PHE A 261 4.87 6.50 -18.73
CA PHE A 261 3.55 6.83 -18.19
C PHE A 261 3.07 5.85 -17.12
N LEU A 262 2.65 4.63 -17.47
CA LEU A 262 1.96 3.74 -16.50
C LEU A 262 2.82 3.44 -15.27
N SER A 263 4.11 3.11 -15.46
CA SER A 263 4.99 2.76 -14.35
C SER A 263 5.40 3.96 -13.48
N ARG A 264 5.07 5.20 -13.87
CA ARG A 264 5.50 6.44 -13.21
C ARG A 264 4.55 6.90 -12.12
N THR A 265 3.30 6.44 -12.12
CA THR A 265 2.29 6.88 -11.16
C THR A 265 1.73 5.70 -10.37
N ILE A 266 1.50 5.92 -9.08
CA ILE A 266 0.79 5.01 -8.18
C ILE A 266 -0.44 5.71 -7.63
N ARG A 267 -1.46 4.93 -7.23
CA ARG A 267 -2.57 5.42 -6.43
C ARG A 267 -2.60 4.74 -5.07
N THR A 268 -2.01 5.38 -4.07
CA THR A 268 -2.07 4.86 -2.71
C THR A 268 -3.46 5.06 -2.09
N VAL A 269 -3.86 4.21 -1.16
CA VAL A 269 -5.12 4.41 -0.43
C VAL A 269 -4.96 5.62 0.51
N ALA A 270 -5.88 6.57 0.41
CA ALA A 270 -5.87 7.83 1.17
C ALA A 270 -7.07 7.92 2.12
N ILE A 271 -7.32 9.09 2.71
CA ILE A 271 -8.52 9.33 3.53
C ILE A 271 -9.81 9.12 2.71
N TYR A 272 -9.80 9.39 1.41
CA TYR A 272 -10.84 9.02 0.45
C TYR A 272 -10.27 9.06 -0.97
N ASN A 273 -10.86 8.32 -1.91
CA ASN A 273 -10.54 8.35 -3.36
C ASN A 273 -9.09 8.03 -3.80
N GLY A 274 -8.19 7.78 -2.84
CA GLY A 274 -6.78 7.46 -3.07
C GLY A 274 -5.96 8.64 -3.60
N ASP A 275 -4.70 8.71 -3.17
CA ASP A 275 -3.79 9.77 -3.59
C ASP A 275 -2.92 9.28 -4.74
N LEU A 276 -2.82 10.09 -5.79
CA LEU A 276 -1.83 9.90 -6.84
C LEU A 276 -0.46 10.34 -6.33
N ARG A 277 0.57 9.55 -6.65
CA ARG A 277 1.96 9.84 -6.33
C ARG A 277 2.90 9.30 -7.40
N PRO A 278 4.09 9.89 -7.55
CA PRO A 278 5.15 9.27 -8.34
C PRO A 278 5.57 7.92 -7.74
N TYR A 279 5.67 6.90 -8.59
CA TYR A 279 6.36 5.66 -8.24
C TYR A 279 7.85 5.94 -8.08
N ARG A 280 8.45 5.30 -7.07
CA ARG A 280 9.88 5.39 -6.77
C ARG A 280 10.37 4.01 -6.37
N THR A 281 11.45 3.56 -7.01
CA THR A 281 12.19 2.36 -6.63
C THR A 281 12.91 2.56 -5.30
N ALA A 282 13.47 1.50 -4.72
CA ALA A 282 14.31 1.63 -3.52
C ALA A 282 15.52 2.54 -3.77
N GLU A 283 16.08 2.49 -4.98
CA GLU A 283 17.20 3.34 -5.40
C GLU A 283 16.78 4.82 -5.51
N ASP A 284 15.61 5.11 -6.09
CA ASP A 284 15.05 6.47 -6.15
C ASP A 284 14.81 7.07 -4.76
N TRP A 285 14.50 6.21 -3.77
CA TRP A 285 14.39 6.60 -2.37
C TRP A 285 15.74 6.66 -1.63
N HIS A 286 16.83 6.27 -2.27
CA HIS A 286 18.14 6.05 -1.65
C HIS A 286 18.11 5.08 -0.46
N ALA A 287 17.16 4.13 -0.49
CA ALA A 287 17.03 3.05 0.47
C ALA A 287 17.81 1.81 0.00
N GLN A 288 18.26 1.00 0.94
CA GLN A 288 19.00 -0.23 0.67
C GLN A 288 18.17 -1.43 1.08
N ARG A 289 18.11 -2.43 0.19
CA ARG A 289 17.58 -3.75 0.54
C ARG A 289 18.69 -4.56 1.21
N GLN A 290 18.37 -5.18 2.34
CA GLN A 290 19.24 -6.07 3.08
C GLN A 290 18.58 -7.43 3.23
N THR A 291 19.40 -8.47 3.39
CA THR A 291 18.95 -9.84 3.62
C THR A 291 19.77 -10.50 4.70
N ILE A 292 19.17 -11.43 5.42
CA ILE A 292 19.84 -12.27 6.41
C ILE A 292 19.25 -13.69 6.39
N ASP A 293 20.09 -14.70 6.57
CA ASP A 293 19.59 -16.04 6.89
C ASP A 293 19.31 -16.11 8.39
N LEU A 294 18.05 -16.39 8.74
CA LEU A 294 17.63 -16.56 10.12
C LEU A 294 16.84 -17.86 10.24
N GLY A 295 17.45 -18.86 10.89
CA GLY A 295 16.85 -20.19 11.02
C GLY A 295 16.69 -20.93 9.69
N GLY A 296 17.56 -20.68 8.71
CA GLY A 296 17.49 -21.29 7.37
C GLY A 296 16.50 -20.64 6.42
N TYR A 297 15.92 -19.49 6.81
CA TYR A 297 15.05 -18.67 5.98
C TYR A 297 15.74 -17.34 5.65
N CYS A 298 15.76 -16.99 4.37
CA CYS A 298 16.18 -15.68 3.90
C CYS A 298 15.10 -14.65 4.26
N ARG A 299 15.42 -13.79 5.22
CA ARG A 299 14.58 -12.66 5.63
C ARG A 299 15.13 -11.37 5.04
N GLU A 300 14.25 -10.42 4.73
CA GLU A 300 14.64 -9.14 4.13
C GLU A 300 14.09 -7.93 4.88
N TRP A 301 14.81 -6.81 4.78
CA TRP A 301 14.30 -5.50 5.15
C TRP A 301 14.83 -4.44 4.20
N TYR A 302 14.15 -3.30 4.17
CA TYR A 302 14.65 -2.09 3.53
C TYR A 302 15.09 -1.11 4.62
N GLU A 303 16.15 -0.36 4.37
CA GLU A 303 16.65 0.63 5.32
C GLU A 303 17.01 1.94 4.65
N TYR A 304 16.87 3.02 5.41
CA TYR A 304 17.26 4.35 5.01
C TYR A 304 18.06 5.03 6.11
N ILE A 305 19.24 5.53 5.73
CA ILE A 305 20.11 6.35 6.57
C ILE A 305 20.14 7.78 5.98
N PRO A 306 19.77 8.80 6.76
CA PRO A 306 19.64 10.17 6.27
C PRO A 306 20.99 10.75 5.87
N THR A 307 20.99 11.71 4.94
CA THR A 307 22.22 12.29 4.39
C THR A 307 23.05 13.00 5.46
N ALA A 308 22.40 13.64 6.43
CA ALA A 308 23.07 14.29 7.56
C ALA A 308 23.85 13.30 8.44
N ALA A 309 23.29 12.12 8.73
CA ALA A 309 23.99 11.07 9.45
C ALA A 309 25.16 10.48 8.64
N LYS A 310 25.00 10.31 7.32
CA LYS A 310 26.10 9.86 6.45
C LYS A 310 27.29 10.84 6.46
N ARG A 311 27.04 12.15 6.59
CA ARG A 311 28.09 13.17 6.71
C ARG A 311 28.76 13.19 8.09
N ASN A 312 28.04 12.77 9.13
CA ASN A 312 28.51 12.73 10.51
C ASN A 312 28.32 11.32 11.11
N PRO A 313 29.09 10.32 10.67
CA PRO A 313 28.83 8.90 10.98
C PRO A 313 28.89 8.56 12.48
N ASP A 314 29.61 9.36 13.29
CA ASP A 314 29.72 9.18 14.74
C ASP A 314 28.55 9.79 15.52
N GLN A 315 27.68 10.58 14.86
CA GLN A 315 26.53 11.18 15.51
C GLN A 315 25.46 10.11 15.77
N LYS A 316 25.15 9.87 17.05
CA LYS A 316 24.05 8.98 17.43
C LYS A 316 22.69 9.54 16.98
N ILE A 317 21.98 8.78 16.14
CA ILE A 317 20.65 9.13 15.61
C ILE A 317 19.57 8.15 16.09
N PRO A 318 18.29 8.56 16.19
CA PRO A 318 17.20 7.64 16.47
C PRO A 318 17.00 6.57 15.39
N LEU A 319 16.24 5.54 15.73
CA LEU A 319 15.78 4.50 14.80
C LEU A 319 14.25 4.36 14.87
N VAL A 320 13.60 4.25 13.71
CA VAL A 320 12.19 3.85 13.59
C VAL A 320 12.09 2.51 12.87
N VAL A 321 11.31 1.57 13.41
CA VAL A 321 11.00 0.28 12.78
C VAL A 321 9.55 0.30 12.31
N CYS A 322 9.33 0.19 10.99
CA CYS A 322 8.01 0.32 10.35
C CYS A 322 7.51 -1.01 9.77
N PHE A 323 6.45 -1.55 10.36
CA PHE A 323 5.86 -2.84 10.00
C PHE A 323 4.73 -2.71 8.96
N HIS A 324 4.83 -3.48 7.88
CA HIS A 324 3.82 -3.51 6.81
C HIS A 324 2.50 -4.19 7.25
N GLY A 325 1.39 -3.89 6.55
CA GLY A 325 0.12 -4.58 6.72
C GLY A 325 0.13 -6.02 6.17
N GLY A 326 -0.94 -6.79 6.37
CA GLY A 326 -1.01 -8.13 5.79
C GLY A 326 -1.00 -8.14 4.27
N ASP A 327 -0.46 -9.22 3.70
CA ASP A 327 -0.33 -9.39 2.25
C ASP A 327 0.53 -8.27 1.61
N ASN A 328 1.48 -7.69 2.33
CA ASN A 328 2.37 -6.61 1.88
C ASN A 328 3.81 -6.92 2.32
N ASN A 329 4.79 -6.12 1.95
CA ASN A 329 6.20 -6.32 2.33
C ASN A 329 6.87 -5.00 2.76
N GLY A 330 8.13 -5.04 3.17
CA GLY A 330 8.89 -3.86 3.60
C GLY A 330 8.92 -2.73 2.55
N PHE A 331 9.11 -3.07 1.27
CA PHE A 331 9.08 -2.08 0.18
C PHE A 331 7.73 -1.37 0.08
N THR A 332 6.63 -2.11 0.23
CA THR A 332 5.29 -1.51 0.18
C THR A 332 4.97 -0.63 1.38
N ALA A 333 5.49 -0.92 2.57
CA ALA A 333 5.37 -0.02 3.70
C ALA A 333 6.12 1.29 3.45
N MET A 334 7.33 1.20 2.88
CA MET A 334 8.19 2.35 2.61
C MET A 334 7.51 3.42 1.76
N TYR A 335 6.99 3.08 0.58
CA TYR A 335 6.38 4.11 -0.28
C TYR A 335 4.95 4.50 0.14
N ARG A 336 4.23 3.67 0.89
CA ARG A 336 2.89 4.03 1.41
C ARG A 336 2.97 5.07 2.53
N THR A 337 3.91 4.86 3.44
CA THR A 337 4.10 5.68 4.65
C THR A 337 5.03 6.87 4.41
N GLU A 338 5.90 6.78 3.41
CA GLU A 338 6.95 7.76 3.11
C GLU A 338 7.76 8.20 4.35
N TRP A 339 7.94 7.29 5.33
CA TRP A 339 8.73 7.53 6.55
C TRP A 339 10.15 8.05 6.25
N ILE A 340 10.69 7.72 5.07
CA ILE A 340 11.96 8.22 4.56
C ILE A 340 12.01 9.76 4.51
N LYS A 341 10.92 10.43 4.12
CA LYS A 341 10.88 11.90 4.08
C LYS A 341 11.03 12.49 5.49
N VAL A 342 10.36 11.90 6.46
CA VAL A 342 10.46 12.32 7.87
C VAL A 342 11.87 12.03 8.40
N ALA A 343 12.42 10.85 8.08
CA ALA A 343 13.76 10.41 8.45
C ALA A 343 14.84 11.38 7.96
N GLU A 344 14.77 11.79 6.70
CA GLU A 344 15.68 12.77 6.12
C GLU A 344 15.52 14.16 6.78
N CYS A 345 14.29 14.62 6.99
CA CYS A 345 14.02 15.93 7.57
C CYS A 345 14.30 16.04 9.08
N ARG A 346 14.38 14.92 9.81
CA ARG A 346 14.58 14.88 11.27
C ARG A 346 15.84 14.14 11.70
N ASN A 347 16.63 13.66 10.74
CA ASN A 347 17.89 12.96 10.95
C ASN A 347 17.78 11.73 11.87
N PHE A 348 16.94 10.77 11.48
CA PHE A 348 16.87 9.44 12.08
C PHE A 348 16.95 8.33 11.03
N ALA A 349 17.37 7.13 11.42
CA ALA A 349 17.34 5.94 10.57
C ALA A 349 15.95 5.31 10.58
N VAL A 350 15.51 4.73 9.47
CA VAL A 350 14.28 3.94 9.41
C VAL A 350 14.51 2.61 8.72
N VAL A 351 13.89 1.55 9.25
CA VAL A 351 13.87 0.21 8.65
C VAL A 351 12.44 -0.28 8.40
N PHE A 352 12.26 -1.02 7.32
CA PHE A 352 11.01 -1.63 6.87
C PHE A 352 11.21 -3.14 6.70
N PRO A 353 11.16 -3.92 7.79
CA PRO A 353 11.30 -5.37 7.71
C PRO A 353 10.11 -6.04 7.01
N THR A 354 10.37 -7.12 6.29
CA THR A 354 9.32 -8.00 5.74
C THR A 354 9.08 -9.16 6.71
N GLY A 355 7.82 -9.32 7.16
CA GLY A 355 7.42 -10.36 8.10
C GLY A 355 7.55 -11.78 7.55
N ALA A 356 7.22 -12.76 8.38
CA ALA A 356 7.15 -14.17 7.98
C ALA A 356 6.05 -14.43 6.94
N LEU A 357 5.76 -15.69 6.66
CA LEU A 357 4.63 -16.08 5.81
C LEU A 357 3.52 -16.67 6.69
N ARG A 358 2.27 -16.23 6.50
CA ARG A 358 1.14 -16.86 7.19
C ARG A 358 0.71 -18.11 6.43
N ARG A 359 0.61 -19.24 7.12
CA ARG A 359 -0.14 -20.42 6.64
C ARG A 359 -1.58 -20.02 6.30
N ARG A 360 -2.11 -20.52 5.19
CA ARG A 360 -3.48 -20.22 4.71
C ARG A 360 -4.23 -21.47 4.22
N ALA A 361 -3.84 -22.65 4.69
CA ALA A 361 -4.47 -23.92 4.34
C ALA A 361 -5.98 -23.92 4.66
N GLU A 362 -6.39 -23.27 5.75
CA GLU A 362 -7.79 -23.11 6.16
C GLU A 362 -8.62 -22.29 5.17
N LYS A 363 -7.96 -21.49 4.33
CA LYS A 363 -8.58 -20.70 3.25
C LYS A 363 -8.33 -21.30 1.87
N ASN A 364 -7.69 -22.47 1.80
CA ASN A 364 -7.23 -23.09 0.57
C ASN A 364 -6.52 -22.07 -0.33
N ALA A 365 -5.52 -21.37 0.22
CA ALA A 365 -4.81 -20.27 -0.43
C ALA A 365 -3.29 -20.36 -0.17
N VAL A 366 -2.50 -19.74 -1.04
CA VAL A 366 -1.05 -19.69 -0.89
C VAL A 366 -0.63 -18.84 0.33
N PRO A 367 0.55 -19.09 0.91
CA PRO A 367 1.09 -18.31 2.02
C PRO A 367 1.43 -16.89 1.56
N HIS A 368 1.17 -15.89 2.40
CA HIS A 368 1.50 -14.50 2.09
C HIS A 368 2.33 -13.85 3.20
N PRO A 369 3.12 -12.82 2.86
CA PRO A 369 3.81 -11.98 3.84
C PRO A 369 2.88 -11.48 4.95
N ALA A 370 3.29 -11.74 6.20
CA ALA A 370 2.50 -11.50 7.39
C ALA A 370 3.36 -11.41 8.66
N TRP A 371 2.76 -11.04 9.79
CA TRP A 371 3.48 -10.96 11.08
C TRP A 371 2.97 -12.00 12.06
N ASN A 372 3.88 -12.81 12.61
CA ASN A 372 3.62 -13.75 13.69
C ASN A 372 3.47 -13.02 15.04
N ALA A 373 2.41 -12.23 15.18
CA ALA A 373 2.16 -11.43 16.37
C ALA A 373 1.70 -12.26 17.59
N CYS A 374 1.33 -13.52 17.40
CA CYS A 374 0.93 -14.42 18.49
C CYS A 374 2.05 -15.29 19.05
N GLY A 375 3.22 -15.32 18.41
CA GLY A 375 4.31 -16.22 18.81
C GLY A 375 4.00 -17.70 18.56
N ALA A 376 3.33 -18.00 17.43
CA ALA A 376 3.15 -19.37 16.97
C ALA A 376 4.52 -20.03 16.72
N GLN A 377 4.70 -21.27 17.19
CA GLN A 377 5.99 -21.97 17.13
C GLN A 377 6.27 -22.64 15.77
N ASP A 378 5.25 -22.78 14.92
CA ASP A 378 5.30 -23.46 13.62
C ASP A 378 5.49 -22.50 12.42
N ILE A 379 5.70 -21.21 12.72
CA ILE A 379 5.99 -20.11 11.78
C ILE A 379 7.22 -19.36 12.30
N GLU A 380 7.98 -18.73 11.40
CA GLU A 380 9.20 -18.02 11.74
C GLU A 380 8.96 -16.93 12.79
N ASP A 381 9.92 -16.78 13.71
CA ASP A 381 9.82 -15.84 14.82
C ASP A 381 10.18 -14.42 14.37
N ASP A 382 9.14 -13.60 14.20
CA ASP A 382 9.30 -12.20 13.82
C ASP A 382 9.84 -11.32 14.95
N VAL A 383 9.69 -11.68 16.22
CA VAL A 383 10.27 -10.92 17.34
C VAL A 383 11.80 -11.04 17.31
N THR A 384 12.30 -12.27 17.15
CA THR A 384 13.75 -12.53 16.97
C THR A 384 14.28 -11.86 15.70
N PHE A 385 13.53 -11.90 14.60
CA PHE A 385 13.92 -11.20 13.37
C PHE A 385 14.06 -9.68 13.58
N VAL A 386 13.08 -9.04 14.20
CA VAL A 386 13.12 -7.59 14.46
C VAL A 386 14.30 -7.22 15.36
N ARG A 387 14.54 -7.99 16.43
CA ARG A 387 15.72 -7.80 17.29
C ARG A 387 17.01 -7.87 16.48
N THR A 388 17.14 -8.88 15.62
CA THR A 388 18.32 -9.08 14.77
C THR A 388 18.52 -7.92 13.79
N VAL A 389 17.45 -7.36 13.21
CA VAL A 389 17.53 -6.19 12.32
C VAL A 389 18.03 -4.96 13.08
N ILE A 390 17.54 -4.74 14.31
CA ILE A 390 17.98 -3.63 15.17
C ILE A 390 19.46 -3.79 15.52
N GLU A 391 19.88 -4.96 16.00
CA GLU A 391 21.29 -5.25 16.32
C GLU A 391 22.20 -5.08 15.09
N ASN A 392 21.73 -5.51 13.91
CA ASN A 392 22.48 -5.36 12.66
C ASN A 392 22.70 -3.89 12.28
N ILE A 393 21.68 -3.04 12.42
CA ILE A 393 21.82 -1.62 12.07
C ILE A 393 22.63 -0.87 13.12
N GLU A 394 22.50 -1.20 14.41
CA GLU A 394 23.35 -0.68 15.50
C GLU A 394 24.83 -1.05 15.32
N GLY A 395 25.10 -2.25 14.78
CA GLY A 395 26.47 -2.69 14.48
C GLY A 395 27.12 -1.95 13.29
N ARG A 396 26.34 -1.27 12.45
CA ARG A 396 26.82 -0.58 11.23
C ARG A 396 26.76 0.94 11.32
N TYR A 397 25.90 1.49 12.17
CA TYR A 397 25.69 2.94 12.28
C TYR A 397 25.58 3.37 13.75
N ALA A 398 25.94 4.61 14.04
CA ALA A 398 25.76 5.20 15.37
C ALA A 398 24.26 5.42 15.65
N ILE A 399 23.59 4.39 16.17
CA ILE A 399 22.20 4.48 16.62
C ILE A 399 22.17 4.87 18.09
N ASP A 400 21.21 5.73 18.43
CA ASP A 400 20.87 6.06 19.80
C ASP A 400 19.87 5.04 20.36
N ALA A 401 20.38 4.05 21.08
CA ALA A 401 19.57 3.01 21.73
C ALA A 401 18.51 3.55 22.71
N SER A 402 18.64 4.81 23.16
CA SER A 402 17.60 5.44 23.98
C SER A 402 16.38 5.91 23.19
N ARG A 403 16.45 5.92 21.85
CA ARG A 403 15.46 6.49 20.92
C ARG A 403 15.19 5.53 19.76
N ILE A 404 14.76 4.32 20.08
CA ILE A 404 14.25 3.34 19.11
C ILE A 404 12.73 3.30 19.22
N TYR A 405 12.04 3.42 18.09
CA TYR A 405 10.58 3.51 18.03
C TYR A 405 9.98 2.45 17.10
N ALA A 406 8.76 2.01 17.42
CA ALA A 406 8.02 1.04 16.61
C ALA A 406 6.78 1.68 15.98
N THR A 407 6.48 1.33 14.73
CA THR A 407 5.26 1.76 14.05
C THR A 407 4.77 0.71 13.06
N GLY A 408 3.52 0.78 12.65
CA GLY A 408 3.00 -0.09 11.60
C GLY A 408 1.56 0.15 11.24
N HIS A 409 1.11 -0.53 10.18
CA HIS A 409 -0.27 -0.48 9.68
C HIS A 409 -0.95 -1.85 9.76
N SER A 410 -2.22 -1.90 10.17
CA SER A 410 -3.03 -3.12 10.14
C SER A 410 -2.40 -4.26 10.96
N MET A 411 -2.01 -5.37 10.35
CA MET A 411 -1.26 -6.43 11.04
C MET A 411 0.13 -5.95 11.51
N GLY A 412 0.74 -4.99 10.82
CA GLY A 412 1.93 -4.30 11.29
C GLY A 412 1.67 -3.45 12.53
N ALA A 413 0.45 -2.94 12.72
CA ALA A 413 0.07 -2.30 13.99
C ALA A 413 -0.02 -3.31 15.13
N CYS A 414 -0.47 -4.53 14.84
CA CYS A 414 -0.42 -5.64 15.80
C CYS A 414 1.04 -6.03 16.12
N MET A 415 1.91 -6.10 15.10
CA MET A 415 3.33 -6.37 15.31
C MET A 415 4.03 -5.25 16.10
N CYS A 416 3.68 -3.99 15.84
CA CYS A 416 4.13 -2.85 16.65
C CYS A 416 3.81 -3.10 18.13
N GLN A 417 2.56 -3.40 18.46
CA GLN A 417 2.17 -3.70 19.85
C GLN A 417 2.88 -4.96 20.39
N ARG A 418 3.05 -5.99 19.56
CA ARG A 418 3.76 -7.21 19.96
C ARG A 418 5.22 -6.94 20.37
N VAL A 419 5.97 -6.14 19.62
CA VAL A 419 7.37 -5.84 19.97
C VAL A 419 7.46 -4.94 21.21
N LEU A 420 6.49 -4.04 21.40
CA LEU A 420 6.37 -3.26 22.63
C LEU A 420 6.11 -4.12 23.86
N LEU A 421 5.38 -5.23 23.71
CA LEU A 421 5.08 -6.16 24.80
C LEU A 421 6.21 -7.15 25.08
N THR A 422 6.93 -7.59 24.05
CA THR A 422 7.93 -8.69 24.16
C THR A 422 9.37 -8.19 24.28
N MET A 423 9.63 -6.97 23.85
CA MET A 423 10.94 -6.35 23.92
C MET A 423 10.83 -4.90 24.44
N PRO A 424 10.07 -4.64 25.53
CA PRO A 424 9.87 -3.28 26.01
C PRO A 424 11.18 -2.60 26.42
N GLU A 425 12.26 -3.35 26.65
CA GLU A 425 13.60 -2.84 26.97
C GLU A 425 14.33 -2.21 25.77
N ILE A 426 13.86 -2.40 24.54
CA ILE A 426 14.46 -1.81 23.34
C ILE A 426 13.75 -0.50 22.97
N PHE A 427 12.43 -0.47 23.03
CA PHE A 427 11.65 0.64 22.47
C PHE A 427 11.41 1.75 23.50
N ALA A 428 11.45 2.99 23.03
CA ALA A 428 11.11 4.18 23.80
C ALA A 428 9.63 4.59 23.67
N ALA A 429 9.01 4.27 22.53
CA ALA A 429 7.59 4.46 22.27
C ALA A 429 7.15 3.67 21.03
N GLY A 430 5.85 3.46 20.86
CA GLY A 430 5.30 3.00 19.58
C GLY A 430 4.03 3.74 19.17
N ALA A 431 3.79 3.83 17.87
CA ALA A 431 2.61 4.47 17.35
C ALA A 431 2.17 3.79 16.05
N ALA A 432 0.90 3.43 15.94
CA ALA A 432 0.45 2.58 14.84
C ALA A 432 -0.97 2.94 14.37
N THR A 433 -1.31 2.53 13.15
CA THR A 433 -2.60 2.87 12.55
C THR A 433 -3.35 1.68 11.95
N GLY A 434 -4.67 1.71 12.03
CA GLY A 434 -5.56 0.75 11.38
C GLY A 434 -5.48 -0.67 11.95
N GLY A 435 -5.03 -0.86 13.19
CA GLY A 435 -5.00 -2.18 13.81
C GLY A 435 -4.74 -2.19 15.31
N VAL A 436 -5.35 -3.16 15.97
CA VAL A 436 -5.20 -3.47 17.40
C VAL A 436 -5.06 -4.97 17.58
N LEU A 437 -4.49 -5.41 18.71
CA LEU A 437 -4.46 -6.84 19.07
C LEU A 437 -5.89 -7.37 19.17
N LYS A 438 -6.14 -8.51 18.53
CA LYS A 438 -7.51 -9.07 18.40
C LYS A 438 -7.57 -10.59 18.47
N GLY A 439 -6.47 -11.22 18.83
CA GLY A 439 -6.37 -12.67 18.93
C GLY A 439 -6.03 -13.42 17.65
N GLY A 440 -5.88 -14.74 17.80
CA GLY A 440 -5.36 -15.62 16.76
C GLY A 440 -3.99 -15.13 16.26
N PHE A 441 -3.77 -15.18 14.95
CA PHE A 441 -2.50 -14.74 14.35
C PHE A 441 -2.17 -13.24 14.57
N PHE A 442 -3.14 -12.43 15.00
CA PHE A 442 -2.95 -11.01 15.30
C PHE A 442 -2.48 -10.74 16.74
N GLY A 443 -2.26 -11.78 17.54
CA GLY A 443 -1.73 -11.68 18.90
C GLY A 443 -2.74 -11.31 19.98
N TYR A 444 -2.40 -11.66 21.22
CA TYR A 444 -3.08 -11.33 22.46
C TYR A 444 -2.13 -10.64 23.44
N TYR A 445 -2.69 -9.96 24.44
CA TYR A 445 -1.95 -9.26 25.49
C TYR A 445 -1.15 -10.20 26.39
N ASP A 446 -1.53 -11.48 26.46
CA ASP A 446 -0.92 -12.56 27.24
C ASP A 446 -0.16 -13.58 26.36
N SER A 447 0.09 -13.24 25.08
CA SER A 447 0.84 -14.12 24.18
C SER A 447 2.24 -14.42 24.71
N PRO A 448 2.82 -15.61 24.45
CA PRO A 448 4.11 -16.00 25.01
C PRO A 448 5.20 -14.94 24.87
N GLY A 449 6.01 -14.72 25.89
CA GLY A 449 7.12 -13.75 25.87
C GLY A 449 6.76 -12.30 26.19
N VAL A 450 5.50 -11.99 26.52
CA VAL A 450 5.12 -10.68 27.07
C VAL A 450 5.89 -10.43 28.37
N VAL A 451 6.49 -9.25 28.49
CA VAL A 451 7.20 -8.77 29.67
C VAL A 451 6.26 -7.83 30.43
N GLU A 452 5.98 -8.15 31.70
CA GLU A 452 5.12 -7.34 32.57
C GLU A 452 5.91 -6.28 33.35
N GLY A 453 5.20 -5.31 33.94
CA GLY A 453 5.80 -4.27 34.77
C GLY A 453 6.65 -3.27 34.00
N TYR A 454 6.23 -2.95 32.76
CA TYR A 454 6.95 -2.01 31.90
C TYR A 454 5.97 -1.02 31.27
N LYS A 455 6.09 0.25 31.64
CA LYS A 455 5.31 1.33 31.02
C LYS A 455 5.83 1.61 29.63
N MET A 456 4.91 1.68 28.67
CA MET A 456 5.22 1.86 27.27
C MET A 456 4.33 2.93 26.63
N PRO A 457 4.90 4.06 26.19
CA PRO A 457 4.16 5.08 25.48
C PRO A 457 3.62 4.53 24.16
N ILE A 458 2.32 4.66 23.95
CA ILE A 458 1.64 4.20 22.74
C ILE A 458 0.61 5.18 22.19
N TRP A 459 0.60 5.33 20.86
CA TRP A 459 -0.44 6.05 20.14
C TRP A 459 -1.09 5.16 19.05
N ILE A 460 -2.40 4.94 19.14
CA ILE A 460 -3.18 4.20 18.14
C ILE A 460 -4.09 5.14 17.34
N ILE A 461 -4.06 5.03 16.01
CA ILE A 461 -4.94 5.75 15.09
C ILE A 461 -5.87 4.77 14.36
N LEU A 462 -7.19 4.94 14.43
CA LEU A 462 -8.16 4.19 13.63
C LEU A 462 -8.95 5.13 12.72
N GLY A 463 -9.29 4.66 11.52
CA GLY A 463 -10.14 5.41 10.59
C GLY A 463 -11.62 5.15 10.83
N GLU A 464 -12.48 6.16 10.65
CA GLU A 464 -13.93 6.04 10.79
C GLU A 464 -14.53 4.97 9.85
N ASN A 465 -14.04 4.92 8.61
CA ASN A 465 -14.48 3.98 7.58
C ASN A 465 -13.59 2.72 7.48
N ASP A 466 -12.70 2.51 8.45
CA ASP A 466 -11.83 1.35 8.50
C ASP A 466 -12.64 0.07 8.81
N ARG A 467 -12.41 -0.99 8.02
CA ARG A 467 -13.00 -2.31 8.22
C ARG A 467 -12.46 -2.95 9.51
N GLY A 468 -13.22 -2.78 10.58
CA GLY A 468 -12.81 -3.20 11.92
C GLY A 468 -12.02 -2.13 12.68
N GLY A 469 -12.05 -0.88 12.21
CA GLY A 469 -11.62 0.32 12.95
C GLY A 469 -12.83 1.10 13.48
N GLY A 470 -12.85 2.42 13.32
CA GLY A 470 -13.82 3.33 13.93
C GLY A 470 -13.37 3.87 15.30
N ASP A 471 -14.34 4.30 16.08
CA ASP A 471 -14.15 4.73 17.47
C ASP A 471 -14.30 3.54 18.43
N PHE A 472 -13.66 3.59 19.60
CA PHE A 472 -13.80 2.53 20.59
C PHE A 472 -15.22 2.43 21.15
N ALA A 473 -16.03 3.51 21.07
CA ALA A 473 -17.43 3.48 21.46
C ALA A 473 -18.26 2.45 20.64
N THR A 474 -17.84 2.17 19.40
CA THR A 474 -18.52 1.24 18.49
C THR A 474 -17.68 0.00 18.16
N ASN A 475 -16.46 -0.10 18.68
CA ASN A 475 -15.53 -1.19 18.43
C ASN A 475 -14.95 -1.76 19.72
N GLU A 476 -15.50 -2.90 20.16
CA GLU A 476 -15.08 -3.59 21.38
C GLU A 476 -13.59 -3.92 21.41
N LYS A 477 -12.99 -4.31 20.27
CA LYS A 477 -11.56 -4.65 20.20
C LYS A 477 -10.68 -3.43 20.39
N ALA A 478 -11.09 -2.29 19.84
CA ALA A 478 -10.41 -1.02 20.08
C ALA A 478 -10.53 -0.59 21.55
N ARG A 479 -11.73 -0.73 22.15
CA ARG A 479 -11.94 -0.44 23.58
C ARG A 479 -11.04 -1.30 24.48
N LEU A 480 -11.05 -2.62 24.28
CA LEU A 480 -10.20 -3.55 25.04
C LEU A 480 -8.70 -3.22 24.90
N ASN A 481 -8.29 -2.71 23.74
CA ASN A 481 -6.91 -2.28 23.52
C ASN A 481 -6.55 -1.05 24.35
N ILE A 482 -7.43 -0.04 24.38
CA ILE A 482 -7.23 1.16 25.20
C ILE A 482 -7.29 0.82 26.69
N GLU A 483 -8.25 0.00 27.12
CA GLU A 483 -8.33 -0.50 28.50
C GLU A 483 -7.00 -1.12 28.93
N TYR A 484 -6.49 -2.07 28.15
CA TYR A 484 -5.21 -2.71 28.44
C TYR A 484 -4.05 -1.70 28.54
N TRP A 485 -3.90 -0.79 27.58
CA TRP A 485 -2.78 0.15 27.57
C TRP A 485 -2.88 1.22 28.66
N THR A 486 -4.09 1.65 29.02
CA THR A 486 -4.30 2.58 30.15
C THR A 486 -3.97 1.92 31.48
N GLU A 487 -4.39 0.66 31.68
CA GLU A 487 -4.05 -0.12 32.87
C GLU A 487 -2.53 -0.37 32.97
N ARG A 488 -1.92 -0.86 31.89
CA ARG A 488 -0.47 -1.16 31.84
C ARG A 488 0.39 0.07 32.12
N ASN A 489 -0.03 1.25 31.65
CA ASN A 489 0.73 2.48 31.82
C ASN A 489 0.37 3.25 33.11
N GLU A 490 -0.62 2.77 33.87
CA GLU A 490 -1.16 3.45 35.04
C GLU A 490 -1.61 4.89 34.71
N THR A 491 -2.25 5.09 33.56
CA THR A 491 -2.82 6.40 33.18
C THR A 491 -4.20 6.61 33.80
N SER A 492 -4.83 7.74 33.48
CA SER A 492 -6.29 7.89 33.63
C SER A 492 -7.03 6.74 32.92
N ALA A 493 -8.19 6.39 33.48
CA ALA A 493 -9.02 5.30 32.98
C ALA A 493 -9.44 5.54 31.53
N TRP A 494 -9.78 4.48 30.80
CA TRP A 494 -10.13 4.54 29.37
C TRP A 494 -11.31 5.46 29.05
N ASP A 495 -12.18 5.76 30.02
CA ASP A 495 -13.32 6.66 29.95
C ASP A 495 -13.05 8.06 30.53
N ASP A 496 -11.83 8.33 31.01
CA ASP A 496 -11.37 9.61 31.56
C ASP A 496 -10.19 10.16 30.73
N SER A 497 -10.50 10.64 29.52
CA SER A 497 -9.53 11.20 28.58
C SER A 497 -9.55 12.72 28.51
N CYS A 498 -8.39 13.30 28.22
CA CYS A 498 -8.30 14.67 27.71
C CYS A 498 -8.58 14.68 26.20
N ASP A 499 -9.69 15.29 25.79
CA ASP A 499 -10.17 15.27 24.41
C ASP A 499 -9.86 16.56 23.66
N TYR A 500 -9.45 16.44 22.39
CA TYR A 500 -9.37 17.57 21.47
C TYR A 500 -9.47 17.14 20.01
N THR A 501 -9.86 18.08 19.16
CA THR A 501 -9.98 17.86 17.71
C THR A 501 -9.01 18.78 16.97
N ASP A 502 -8.28 18.20 16.01
CA ASP A 502 -7.47 18.94 15.05
C ASP A 502 -7.84 18.52 13.63
N GLY A 503 -8.60 19.36 12.92
CA GLY A 503 -9.16 19.05 11.62
C GLY A 503 -9.98 17.74 11.62
N LEU A 504 -9.54 16.76 10.83
CA LEU A 504 -10.18 15.44 10.70
C LEU A 504 -9.81 14.46 11.84
N TYR A 505 -8.95 14.85 12.77
CA TYR A 505 -8.38 13.97 13.80
C TYR A 505 -9.03 14.26 15.15
N TRP A 506 -9.76 13.27 15.69
CA TRP A 506 -10.38 13.33 17.01
C TRP A 506 -9.51 12.58 18.00
N ASN A 507 -8.89 13.30 18.92
CA ASN A 507 -7.87 12.79 19.81
C ASN A 507 -8.40 12.62 21.23
N LYS A 508 -7.97 11.52 21.85
CA LYS A 508 -8.14 11.21 23.26
C LYS A 508 -6.78 10.91 23.85
N VAL A 509 -6.43 11.62 24.92
CA VAL A 509 -5.12 11.51 25.58
C VAL A 509 -5.30 11.11 27.03
N TYR A 510 -4.56 10.10 27.46
CA TYR A 510 -4.59 9.57 28.81
C TYR A 510 -3.26 9.85 29.50
N LEU A 511 -3.34 10.48 30.66
CA LEU A 511 -2.17 10.99 31.39
C LEU A 511 -1.85 10.08 32.57
N ASP A 512 -0.56 9.85 32.83
CA ASP A 512 -0.12 9.26 34.09
C ASP A 512 -0.26 10.26 35.26
N PRO A 513 -0.04 9.85 36.53
CA PRO A 513 -0.20 10.72 37.70
C PRO A 513 0.73 11.95 37.73
N VAL A 514 1.79 11.98 36.92
CA VAL A 514 2.71 13.13 36.81
C VAL A 514 2.47 13.94 35.53
N GLY A 515 1.43 13.62 34.76
CA GLY A 515 0.96 14.39 33.61
C GLY A 515 1.61 14.00 32.27
N VAL A 516 2.26 12.85 32.16
CA VAL A 516 2.85 12.35 30.90
C VAL A 516 1.79 11.63 30.06
N PRO A 517 1.64 11.97 28.76
CA PRO A 517 0.65 11.36 27.88
C PRO A 517 1.11 10.01 27.34
N PHE A 518 1.06 8.95 28.18
CA PHE A 518 1.51 7.61 27.79
C PHE A 518 0.60 6.95 26.75
N VAL A 519 -0.71 7.21 26.78
CA VAL A 519 -1.65 6.59 25.83
C VAL A 519 -2.37 7.68 25.05
N ARG A 520 -2.38 7.56 23.73
CA ARG A 520 -3.20 8.39 22.83
C ARG A 520 -4.00 7.50 21.90
N PHE A 521 -5.26 7.84 21.71
CA PHE A 521 -6.12 7.22 20.71
C PHE A 521 -6.68 8.31 19.79
N THR A 522 -6.70 8.05 18.49
CA THR A 522 -7.23 9.00 17.52
C THR A 522 -8.15 8.30 16.53
N THR A 523 -9.35 8.86 16.36
CA THR A 523 -10.25 8.52 15.25
C THR A 523 -10.05 9.54 14.14
N VAL A 524 -9.84 9.08 12.89
CA VAL A 524 -9.72 9.96 11.73
C VAL A 524 -10.97 9.87 10.88
N GLN A 525 -11.63 11.00 10.70
CA GLN A 525 -12.87 11.10 9.92
C GLN A 525 -12.64 10.68 8.46
N TYR A 526 -13.61 9.95 7.89
CA TYR A 526 -13.63 9.39 6.53
C TYR A 526 -12.55 8.33 6.21
N LYS A 527 -11.45 8.28 6.96
CA LYS A 527 -10.28 7.45 6.66
C LYS A 527 -10.68 5.96 6.60
N PRO A 528 -10.40 5.25 5.49
CA PRO A 528 -10.60 3.81 5.37
C PRO A 528 -9.44 3.05 6.02
N HIS A 529 -9.39 1.73 5.81
CA HIS A 529 -8.30 0.88 6.29
C HIS A 529 -6.96 1.15 5.58
N THR A 530 -6.26 2.21 5.96
CA THR A 530 -5.00 2.64 5.33
C THR A 530 -4.03 3.32 6.31
N SER A 531 -2.79 3.47 5.87
CA SER A 531 -1.80 4.39 6.41
C SER A 531 -1.48 5.45 5.37
N ILE A 532 -1.23 6.68 5.80
CA ILE A 532 -0.91 7.81 4.93
C ILE A 532 0.38 8.51 5.41
N PRO A 533 1.11 9.21 4.53
CA PRO A 533 2.34 9.91 4.90
C PRO A 533 2.19 10.86 6.09
N GLN A 534 1.03 11.53 6.22
CA GLN A 534 0.75 12.40 7.36
C GLN A 534 0.86 11.69 8.71
N ASP A 535 0.47 10.40 8.78
CA ASP A 535 0.57 9.62 10.03
C ASP A 535 2.03 9.55 10.50
N SER A 536 2.99 9.39 9.58
CA SER A 536 4.42 9.34 9.88
C SER A 536 4.95 10.63 10.50
N TRP A 537 4.51 11.79 9.98
CA TRP A 537 4.89 13.10 10.53
C TRP A 537 4.33 13.30 11.93
N PHE A 538 3.05 12.98 12.13
CA PHE A 538 2.42 13.08 13.44
C PHE A 538 3.08 12.16 14.46
N PHE A 539 3.28 10.89 14.12
CA PHE A 539 3.94 9.94 15.02
C PHE A 539 5.33 10.41 15.43
N TYR A 540 6.12 10.98 14.53
CA TYR A 540 7.45 11.47 14.92
C TYR A 540 7.41 12.79 15.70
N ASP A 541 6.80 13.82 15.11
CA ASP A 541 6.93 15.20 15.58
C ASP A 541 6.10 15.46 16.85
N GLU A 542 4.96 14.79 17.01
CA GLU A 542 4.10 14.96 18.17
C GLU A 542 4.36 13.93 19.27
N PHE A 543 4.86 12.73 18.92
CA PHE A 543 4.94 11.62 19.87
C PHE A 543 6.35 11.09 20.08
N PHE A 544 6.95 10.39 19.10
CA PHE A 544 8.27 9.73 19.27
C PHE A 544 9.35 10.68 19.75
N SER A 545 9.46 11.86 19.14
CA SER A 545 10.47 12.86 19.51
C SER A 545 10.37 13.36 20.95
N LYS A 546 9.26 13.08 21.64
CA LYS A 546 9.04 13.44 23.06
C LYS A 546 9.51 12.36 24.03
N PHE A 547 9.71 11.12 23.57
CA PHE A 547 10.08 10.00 24.43
C PHE A 547 11.50 9.51 24.13
N SER A 548 12.24 9.21 25.19
CA SER A 548 13.50 8.48 25.16
C SER A 548 13.60 7.61 26.41
N ARG A 549 14.70 6.86 26.55
CA ARG A 549 14.99 6.07 27.75
C ARG A 549 16.27 6.53 28.44
N ASN A 550 16.37 6.33 29.75
CA ASN A 550 17.65 6.48 30.45
C ASN A 550 18.40 5.14 30.58
N GLU A 551 19.59 5.17 31.18
CA GLU A 551 20.42 3.98 31.39
C GLU A 551 19.77 2.92 32.30
N ALA A 552 18.82 3.33 33.16
CA ALA A 552 18.03 2.42 34.00
C ALA A 552 16.83 1.81 33.25
N GLY A 553 16.61 2.19 31.98
CA GLY A 553 15.47 1.77 31.18
C GLY A 553 14.17 2.53 31.46
N GLU A 554 14.20 3.54 32.32
CA GLU A 554 13.02 4.35 32.64
C GLU A 554 12.66 5.25 31.45
N SER A 555 11.35 5.50 31.28
CA SER A 555 10.85 6.40 30.24
C SER A 555 11.18 7.85 30.60
N VAL A 556 11.72 8.61 29.65
CA VAL A 556 12.06 10.02 29.77
C VAL A 556 11.20 10.82 28.80
N TYR A 557 10.27 11.60 29.32
CA TYR A 557 9.42 12.49 28.54
C TYR A 557 10.03 13.90 28.48
N MET A 558 10.12 14.45 27.26
CA MET A 558 10.61 15.80 26.96
C MET A 558 12.00 16.11 27.54
N LYS A 559 12.84 15.07 27.71
CA LYS A 559 14.16 15.14 28.35
C LYS A 559 14.16 15.70 29.78
N LYS A 560 12.99 15.71 30.44
CA LYS A 560 12.80 16.39 31.73
C LYS A 560 12.12 15.51 32.78
N ILE A 561 11.13 14.73 32.38
CA ILE A 561 10.31 13.96 33.30
C ILE A 561 10.72 12.50 33.19
N ILE A 562 11.20 11.93 34.30
CA ILE A 562 11.55 10.51 34.40
C ILE A 562 10.38 9.78 35.03
N VAL A 563 9.89 8.75 34.36
CA VAL A 563 8.78 7.91 34.83
C VAL A 563 9.33 6.51 35.08
N LYS A 564 9.23 6.08 36.34
CA LYS A 564 9.71 4.77 36.78
C LYS A 564 8.77 3.68 36.29
N ASN A 565 9.35 2.58 35.83
CA ASN A 565 8.63 1.36 35.46
C ASN A 565 8.14 0.61 36.71
#